data_AF-A0A962B174-F1
#
_entry.id   AF-A0A962B174-F1
#
_cell.length_a   1.000
_cell.length_b   1.000
_cell.length_c   1.000
_cell.angle_alpha   90.00
_cell.angle_beta   90.00
_cell.angle_gamma   90.00
#
_symmetry.space_group_name_H-M   'P 1'
#
loop_
_entity.id
_entity.type
_entity.pdbx_description
1 polymer ?
#
loop_
_entity_poly.entity_id
_entity_poly.type
_entity_poly.pdbx_seq_one_letter_code
_entity_poly.pdbx_strand_id
1 'polypeptide(L)'
;MTACATPIAPANPPAHEAMPKEATLEHQIDAVCKRIAPVWPLKNFVAVNPFLGFSGRTFQSTAAHLKRTARTHMLMPRAFYREALADGTIDDAALAAATALQPSLGARFADAAALRRAAMAETVEPASPAGVVATVAEVLDREAGGDRYVSLVGFMIGEISSFCAGYFDEGQSSWRMPVRHLAPYAAWRALIRHDYNPEVMGVTDFRKTVLALPEDPIAAIAIVIEALGIPPRAVEDYLFRALFDIGGWSAYARYVGWNAELDGRRDDTLRGLLAIRVAWGYGLFRARIDQSFQQAWKNAMDDSAHLPDDDAPEVDAELALSLLLQEAYDIAYRTRLSESLRKAAAGASIALLRHRPPVQAAFCIDVRSE
;
A
#
# COMPACT_ATOMS: atom_id res chain seq x y z
N MET A 1 -19.93 66.11 -9.31
CA MET A 1 -20.51 64.85 -9.81
C MET A 1 -19.59 63.74 -9.38
N THR A 2 -19.87 63.18 -8.20
CA THR A 2 -19.01 62.20 -7.53
C THR A 2 -19.77 60.87 -7.59
N ALA A 3 -19.34 59.97 -8.47
CA ALA A 3 -20.01 58.69 -8.69
C ALA A 3 -19.66 57.72 -7.53
N CYS A 4 -20.70 57.24 -6.87
CA CYS A 4 -20.64 56.29 -5.78
C CYS A 4 -20.42 54.87 -6.36
N ALA A 5 -19.32 54.22 -5.99
CA ALA A 5 -19.02 52.84 -6.39
C ALA A 5 -19.80 51.86 -5.50
N THR A 6 -20.61 51.01 -6.12
CA THR A 6 -21.37 49.94 -5.45
C THR A 6 -20.44 48.75 -5.16
N PRO A 7 -20.46 48.13 -3.96
CA PRO A 7 -19.64 46.97 -3.66
C PRO A 7 -20.20 45.72 -4.38
N ILE A 8 -19.32 45.00 -5.07
CA ILE A 8 -19.61 43.67 -5.64
C ILE A 8 -19.60 42.66 -4.49
N ALA A 9 -20.72 41.99 -4.25
CA ALA A 9 -20.81 40.88 -3.31
C ALA A 9 -20.01 39.67 -3.81
N PRO A 10 -19.29 38.93 -2.94
CA PRO A 10 -18.58 37.73 -3.35
C PRO A 10 -19.57 36.65 -3.78
N ALA A 11 -19.37 36.10 -4.98
CA ALA A 11 -20.12 34.96 -5.49
C ALA A 11 -19.81 33.73 -4.62
N ASN A 12 -20.85 33.08 -4.08
CA ASN A 12 -20.71 31.80 -3.41
C ASN A 12 -20.15 30.75 -4.38
N PRO A 13 -19.22 29.89 -3.96
CA PRO A 13 -18.79 28.75 -4.77
C PRO A 13 -19.97 27.82 -5.04
N PRO A 14 -19.99 27.13 -6.20
CA PRO A 14 -21.07 26.20 -6.52
C PRO A 14 -21.12 25.08 -5.47
N ALA A 15 -22.33 24.77 -5.00
CA ALA A 15 -22.57 23.65 -4.11
C ALA A 15 -22.09 22.35 -4.79
N HIS A 16 -21.17 21.64 -4.16
CA HIS A 16 -20.80 20.29 -4.57
C HIS A 16 -22.04 19.39 -4.42
N GLU A 17 -22.67 19.02 -5.53
CA GLU A 17 -23.68 17.98 -5.55
C GLU A 17 -23.06 16.68 -5.02
N ALA A 18 -23.62 16.15 -3.93
CA ALA A 18 -23.14 14.91 -3.33
C ALA A 18 -23.30 13.74 -4.32
N MET A 19 -22.22 13.05 -4.64
CA MET A 19 -22.24 11.87 -5.52
C MET A 19 -23.12 10.75 -4.92
N PRO A 20 -23.83 9.97 -5.76
CA PRO A 20 -24.51 8.76 -5.31
C PRO A 20 -23.54 7.81 -4.59
N LYS A 21 -23.99 7.13 -3.53
CA LYS A 21 -23.14 6.23 -2.71
C LYS A 21 -22.38 5.18 -3.55
N GLU A 22 -23.02 4.63 -4.59
CA GLU A 22 -22.40 3.67 -5.51
C GLU A 22 -21.31 4.30 -6.37
N ALA A 23 -21.54 5.52 -6.89
CA ALA A 23 -20.54 6.26 -7.65
C ALA A 23 -19.32 6.66 -6.77
N THR A 24 -19.56 6.93 -5.48
CA THR A 24 -18.50 7.16 -4.50
C THR A 24 -17.67 5.90 -4.27
N LEU A 25 -18.29 4.73 -4.12
CA LEU A 25 -17.56 3.48 -3.91
C LEU A 25 -16.74 3.07 -5.15
N GLU A 26 -17.29 3.20 -6.36
CA GLU A 26 -16.54 2.89 -7.59
C GLU A 26 -15.30 3.80 -7.69
N HIS A 27 -15.43 5.08 -7.35
CA HIS A 27 -14.29 6.01 -7.30
C HIS A 27 -13.23 5.58 -6.27
N GLN A 28 -13.65 5.14 -5.08
CA GLN A 28 -12.73 4.61 -4.06
C GLN A 28 -12.01 3.35 -4.53
N ILE A 29 -12.72 2.42 -5.18
CA ILE A 29 -12.13 1.21 -5.77
C ILE A 29 -11.09 1.58 -6.83
N ASP A 30 -11.39 2.56 -7.69
CA ASP A 30 -10.46 3.04 -8.71
C ASP A 30 -9.22 3.69 -8.11
N ALA A 31 -9.40 4.54 -7.10
CA ALA A 31 -8.29 5.17 -6.39
C ALA A 31 -7.38 4.11 -5.76
N VAL A 32 -7.95 3.08 -5.13
CA VAL A 32 -7.20 1.96 -4.53
C VAL A 32 -6.48 1.12 -5.59
N CYS A 33 -7.15 0.78 -6.70
CA CYS A 33 -6.53 0.02 -7.79
C CYS A 33 -5.32 0.75 -8.38
N LYS A 34 -5.39 2.09 -8.50
CA LYS A 34 -4.28 2.92 -9.01
C LYS A 34 -3.09 3.01 -8.05
N ARG A 35 -3.26 2.70 -6.76
CA ARG A 35 -2.16 2.65 -5.78
C ARG A 35 -1.27 1.43 -5.94
N ILE A 36 -1.79 0.34 -6.51
CA ILE A 36 -1.01 -0.86 -6.79
C ILE A 36 -0.06 -0.58 -7.96
N ALA A 37 1.24 -0.83 -7.77
CA ALA A 37 2.22 -0.75 -8.84
C ALA A 37 2.10 -2.00 -9.75
N PRO A 38 2.08 -1.83 -11.09
CA PRO A 38 2.08 -2.98 -12.00
C PRO A 38 3.40 -3.77 -11.92
N VAL A 39 3.32 -5.09 -12.11
CA VAL A 39 4.49 -5.96 -12.31
C VAL A 39 4.34 -6.74 -13.61
N TRP A 40 5.37 -6.69 -14.44
CA TRP A 40 5.38 -7.36 -15.73
C TRP A 40 5.78 -8.84 -15.55
N PRO A 41 5.25 -9.74 -16.39
CA PRO A 41 5.71 -11.12 -16.42
C PRO A 41 7.19 -11.19 -16.82
N LEU A 42 7.89 -12.24 -16.38
CA LEU A 42 9.31 -12.46 -16.66
C LEU A 42 9.68 -12.38 -18.16
N LYS A 43 8.77 -12.76 -19.06
CA LYS A 43 8.99 -12.69 -20.51
C LYS A 43 9.29 -11.26 -21.02
N ASN A 44 8.74 -10.23 -20.37
CA ASN A 44 8.84 -8.82 -20.75
C ASN A 44 9.05 -7.96 -19.50
N PHE A 45 10.01 -8.33 -18.65
CA PHE A 45 10.14 -7.73 -17.32
C PHE A 45 10.56 -6.26 -17.40
N VAL A 46 9.79 -5.39 -16.74
CA VAL A 46 10.08 -3.95 -16.61
C VAL A 46 10.23 -3.60 -15.14
N ALA A 47 11.35 -2.98 -14.78
CA ALA A 47 11.53 -2.43 -13.44
C ALA A 47 10.64 -1.20 -13.26
N VAL A 48 9.70 -1.28 -12.32
CA VAL A 48 8.77 -0.18 -12.00
C VAL A 48 8.99 0.29 -10.58
N ASN A 49 8.89 1.60 -10.38
CA ASN A 49 8.90 2.19 -9.04
C ASN A 49 7.77 1.54 -8.21
N PRO A 50 8.07 0.82 -7.12
CA PRO A 50 7.04 0.19 -6.28
C PRO A 50 6.09 1.21 -5.65
N PHE A 51 6.48 2.49 -5.61
CA PHE A 51 5.67 3.61 -5.13
C PHE A 51 5.01 4.40 -6.26
N LEU A 52 4.92 3.87 -7.49
CA LEU A 52 4.31 4.57 -8.63
C LEU A 52 2.90 5.07 -8.31
N GLY A 53 2.09 4.22 -7.68
CA GLY A 53 0.73 4.56 -7.24
C GLY A 53 0.64 5.56 -6.08
N PHE A 54 1.78 5.90 -5.47
CA PHE A 54 1.94 6.88 -4.40
C PHE A 54 2.75 8.12 -4.84
N SER A 55 3.04 8.26 -6.13
CA SER A 55 3.88 9.34 -6.67
C SER A 55 3.35 10.76 -6.40
N GLY A 56 2.05 10.91 -6.15
CA GLY A 56 1.43 12.17 -5.74
C GLY A 56 1.54 12.48 -4.24
N ARG A 57 2.17 11.61 -3.43
CA ARG A 57 2.27 11.74 -1.97
C ARG A 57 3.72 11.89 -1.53
N THR A 58 3.91 12.45 -0.34
CA THR A 58 5.23 12.50 0.29
C THR A 58 5.65 11.09 0.75
N PHE A 59 6.97 10.89 0.89
CA PHE A 59 7.50 9.64 1.44
C PHE A 59 6.97 9.37 2.85
N GLN A 60 6.85 10.42 3.68
CA GLN A 60 6.27 10.36 5.02
C GLN A 60 4.82 9.84 5.01
N SER A 61 3.95 10.44 4.20
CA SER A 61 2.54 10.02 4.06
C SER A 61 2.43 8.58 3.55
N THR A 62 3.30 8.22 2.59
CA THR A 62 3.36 6.85 2.04
C THR A 62 3.82 5.83 3.09
N ALA A 63 4.83 6.16 3.90
CA ALA A 63 5.31 5.31 4.98
C ALA A 63 4.28 5.12 6.09
N ALA A 64 3.55 6.19 6.45
CA ALA A 64 2.43 6.10 7.39
C ALA A 64 1.32 5.21 6.84
N HIS A 65 0.93 5.41 5.58
CA HIS A 65 -0.07 4.60 4.90
C HIS A 65 0.31 3.12 4.87
N LEU A 66 1.53 2.76 4.42
CA LEU A 66 1.95 1.36 4.30
C LEU A 66 2.17 0.67 5.66
N LYS A 67 2.62 1.40 6.69
CA LYS A 67 2.68 0.87 8.07
C LYS A 67 1.27 0.51 8.56
N ARG A 68 0.32 1.41 8.34
CA ARG A 68 -1.08 1.33 8.82
C ARG A 68 -1.93 0.32 8.02
N THR A 69 -1.73 0.25 6.71
CA THR A 69 -2.58 -0.58 5.83
C THR A 69 -1.93 -1.89 5.43
N ALA A 70 -0.62 -2.06 5.55
CA ALA A 70 0.08 -3.23 5.03
C ALA A 70 1.12 -3.80 6.00
N ARG A 71 1.20 -3.29 7.23
CA ARG A 71 2.24 -3.65 8.24
C ARG A 71 3.66 -3.57 7.69
N THR A 72 3.88 -2.71 6.70
CA THR A 72 5.15 -2.61 6.00
C THR A 72 5.94 -1.43 6.54
N HIS A 73 7.16 -1.70 7.01
CA HIS A 73 8.10 -0.68 7.41
C HIS A 73 8.94 -0.28 6.20
N MET A 74 8.89 1.00 5.83
CA MET A 74 9.65 1.56 4.69
C MET A 74 11.04 2.05 5.07
N LEU A 75 11.38 1.99 6.34
CA LEU A 75 12.61 2.52 6.93
C LEU A 75 13.39 1.37 7.57
N MET A 76 14.70 1.55 7.70
CA MET A 76 15.53 0.59 8.42
C MET A 76 15.09 0.48 9.90
N PRO A 77 15.29 -0.68 10.56
CA PRO A 77 15.00 -0.85 11.98
C PRO A 77 15.81 0.13 12.85
N ARG A 78 15.33 0.45 14.06
CA ARG A 78 16.01 1.38 14.98
C ARG A 78 17.49 1.03 15.23
N ALA A 79 17.82 -0.27 15.30
CA ALA A 79 19.17 -0.76 15.55
C ALA A 79 20.18 -0.32 14.48
N PHE A 80 19.75 -0.25 13.21
CA PHE A 80 20.60 0.21 12.11
C PHE A 80 21.06 1.65 12.30
N TYR A 81 20.15 2.57 12.65
CA TYR A 81 20.51 3.96 12.89
C TYR A 81 21.33 4.14 14.16
N ARG A 82 21.09 3.31 15.19
CA ARG A 82 21.92 3.31 16.41
C ARG A 82 23.37 2.96 16.11
N GLU A 83 23.59 1.93 15.29
CA GLU A 83 24.94 1.56 14.85
C GLU A 83 25.58 2.70 14.06
N ALA A 84 24.84 3.27 13.10
CA ALA A 84 25.32 4.40 12.30
C ALA A 84 25.62 5.67 13.13
N LEU A 85 24.93 5.87 14.24
CA LEU A 85 25.23 6.96 15.19
C LEU A 85 26.41 6.63 16.12
N ALA A 86 26.66 5.35 16.39
CA ALA A 86 27.73 4.89 17.26
C ALA A 86 29.09 4.86 16.53
N ASP A 87 29.10 4.47 15.26
CA ASP A 87 30.30 4.44 14.42
C ASP A 87 30.65 5.80 13.77
N GLY A 88 29.79 6.81 13.95
CA GLY A 88 29.95 8.16 13.41
C GLY A 88 29.53 8.30 11.94
N THR A 89 28.89 7.29 11.36
CA THR A 89 28.27 7.37 10.03
C THR A 89 27.19 8.46 9.97
N ILE A 90 26.45 8.67 11.05
CA ILE A 90 25.58 9.82 11.28
C ILE A 90 26.24 10.68 12.36
N ASP A 91 26.57 11.93 12.03
CA ASP A 91 27.13 12.90 12.97
C ASP A 91 26.07 13.91 13.45
N ASP A 92 26.43 14.70 14.47
CA ASP A 92 25.50 15.69 15.05
C ASP A 92 25.13 16.80 14.04
N ALA A 93 26.00 17.07 13.06
CA ALA A 93 25.73 18.01 11.99
C ALA A 93 24.63 17.50 11.05
N ALA A 94 24.65 16.21 10.70
CA ALA A 94 23.61 15.57 9.92
C ALA A 94 22.27 15.52 10.66
N LEU A 95 22.27 15.26 11.97
CA LEU A 95 21.06 15.32 12.80
C LEU A 95 20.46 16.73 12.84
N ALA A 96 21.29 17.77 13.03
CA ALA A 96 20.83 19.16 13.02
C ALA A 96 20.32 19.59 11.63
N ALA A 97 20.96 19.12 10.56
CA ALA A 97 20.51 19.38 9.19
C ALA A 97 19.17 18.69 8.89
N ALA A 98 18.96 17.47 9.37
CA ALA A 98 17.71 16.74 9.18
C ALA A 98 16.53 17.43 9.88
N THR A 99 16.71 17.88 11.13
CA THR A 99 15.65 18.60 11.86
C THR A 99 15.35 19.96 11.23
N ALA A 100 16.36 20.63 10.67
CA ALA A 100 16.17 21.88 9.93
C ALA A 100 15.44 21.69 8.58
N LEU A 101 15.67 20.57 7.88
CA LEU A 101 15.01 20.24 6.62
C LEU A 101 13.56 19.77 6.81
N GLN A 102 13.24 19.21 7.97
CA GLN A 102 11.89 18.77 8.31
C GLN A 102 11.38 19.43 9.60
N PRO A 103 11.06 20.75 9.59
CA PRO A 103 10.72 21.49 10.81
C PRO A 103 9.50 20.93 11.57
N SER A 104 8.51 20.38 10.86
CA SER A 104 7.32 19.79 11.48
C SER A 104 7.64 18.57 12.33
N LEU A 105 8.53 17.68 11.84
CA LEU A 105 8.99 16.54 12.61
C LEU A 105 10.04 16.96 13.65
N GLY A 106 10.94 17.88 13.27
CA GLY A 106 12.00 18.40 14.12
C GLY A 106 11.47 19.06 15.39
N ALA A 107 10.31 19.75 15.33
CA ALA A 107 9.67 20.42 16.47
C ALA A 107 9.30 19.47 17.63
N ARG A 108 9.28 18.15 17.39
CA ARG A 108 9.05 17.12 18.44
C ARG A 108 10.26 16.92 19.35
N PHE A 109 11.43 17.38 18.94
CA PHE A 109 12.68 17.25 19.66
C PHE A 109 13.22 18.63 19.99
N ALA A 110 13.70 18.82 21.22
CA ALA A 110 14.24 20.11 21.64
C ALA A 110 15.47 20.53 20.80
N ASP A 111 16.31 19.55 20.45
CA ASP A 111 17.54 19.73 19.68
C ASP A 111 18.03 18.39 19.09
N ALA A 112 19.13 18.44 18.33
CA ALA A 112 19.78 17.25 17.77
C ALA A 112 20.26 16.26 18.86
N ALA A 113 20.63 16.75 20.05
CA ALA A 113 21.04 15.89 21.16
C ALA A 113 19.85 15.12 21.76
N ALA A 114 18.66 15.72 21.81
CA ALA A 114 17.43 15.06 22.21
C ALA A 114 17.03 13.99 21.18
N LEU A 115 17.15 14.29 19.88
CA LEU A 115 16.96 13.33 18.81
C LEU A 115 17.91 12.13 18.94
N ARG A 116 19.20 12.37 19.20
CA ARG A 116 20.19 11.32 19.43
C ARG A 116 19.87 10.47 20.66
N ARG A 117 19.48 11.09 21.78
CA ARG A 117 19.09 10.36 23.00
C ARG A 117 17.87 9.47 22.73
N ALA A 118 16.87 9.97 22.01
CA ALA A 118 15.69 9.20 21.64
C ALA A 118 16.05 8.02 20.73
N ALA A 119 16.95 8.23 19.75
CA ALA A 119 17.43 7.16 18.88
C ALA A 119 18.21 6.07 19.64
N MET A 120 18.93 6.44 20.70
CA MET A 120 19.74 5.52 21.51
C MET A 120 18.96 4.81 22.61
N ALA A 121 17.75 5.27 22.93
CA ALA A 121 16.91 4.61 23.92
C ALA A 121 16.57 3.19 23.46
N GLU A 122 16.69 2.22 24.37
CA GLU A 122 16.17 0.87 24.14
C GLU A 122 14.65 0.94 24.22
N THR A 123 14.01 1.00 23.06
CA THR A 123 12.57 0.75 22.93
C THR A 123 12.37 -0.66 22.42
N VAL A 124 11.48 -1.41 23.08
CA VAL A 124 10.96 -2.65 22.53
C VAL A 124 10.09 -2.24 21.35
N GLU A 125 10.58 -2.38 20.11
CA GLU A 125 9.71 -2.21 18.94
C GLU A 125 8.53 -3.19 19.11
N PRO A 126 7.28 -2.70 19.15
CA PRO A 126 6.15 -3.60 19.31
C PRO A 126 6.10 -4.56 18.11
N ALA A 127 5.88 -5.85 18.37
CA ALA A 127 5.85 -6.91 17.37
C ALA A 127 4.80 -6.69 16.26
N SER A 128 3.85 -5.77 16.46
CA SER A 128 2.94 -5.28 15.43
C SER A 128 2.62 -3.80 15.68
N PRO A 129 2.63 -2.95 14.63
CA PRO A 129 2.28 -1.55 14.79
C PRO A 129 0.82 -1.38 15.23
N ALA A 130 0.56 -0.41 16.10
CA ALA A 130 -0.79 0.00 16.47
C ALA A 130 -1.49 0.63 15.24
N GLY A 131 -2.81 0.44 15.13
CA GLY A 131 -3.61 1.05 14.06
C GLY A 131 -3.55 0.33 12.72
N VAL A 132 -3.34 -0.99 12.70
CA VAL A 132 -3.38 -1.73 11.43
C VAL A 132 -4.82 -2.01 11.01
N VAL A 133 -5.13 -1.79 9.73
CA VAL A 133 -6.39 -2.26 9.15
C VAL A 133 -6.46 -3.79 9.22
N ALA A 134 -7.34 -4.29 10.08
CA ALA A 134 -7.53 -5.71 10.27
C ALA A 134 -8.38 -6.31 9.15
N THR A 135 -7.97 -7.47 8.65
CA THR A 135 -8.81 -8.32 7.81
C THR A 135 -9.52 -9.38 8.64
N VAL A 136 -10.65 -9.90 8.13
CA VAL A 136 -11.40 -10.97 8.79
C VAL A 136 -10.52 -12.18 9.09
N ALA A 137 -9.71 -12.61 8.11
CA ALA A 137 -8.81 -13.75 8.25
C ALA A 137 -7.78 -13.55 9.37
N GLU A 138 -7.20 -12.35 9.49
CA GLU A 138 -6.23 -12.04 10.56
C GLU A 138 -6.86 -12.02 11.95
N VAL A 139 -8.07 -11.46 12.08
CA VAL A 139 -8.80 -11.47 13.36
C VAL A 139 -9.07 -12.91 13.76
N LEU A 140 -9.51 -13.75 12.83
CA LEU A 140 -9.77 -15.17 13.10
C LEU A 140 -8.51 -15.96 13.49
N ASP A 141 -7.38 -15.70 12.84
CA ASP A 141 -6.10 -16.34 13.18
C ASP A 141 -5.61 -15.90 14.57
N ARG A 142 -5.78 -14.63 14.94
CA ARG A 142 -5.44 -14.12 16.27
C ARG A 142 -6.31 -14.74 17.36
N GLU A 143 -7.62 -14.83 17.15
CA GLU A 143 -8.55 -15.45 18.11
C GLU A 143 -8.32 -16.96 18.28
N ALA A 144 -7.78 -17.64 17.25
CA ALA A 144 -7.48 -19.06 17.33
C ALA A 144 -6.25 -19.39 18.20
N GLY A 145 -5.50 -18.40 18.70
CA GLY A 145 -4.41 -18.61 19.67
C GLY A 145 -3.26 -19.48 19.20
N GLY A 146 -3.15 -19.78 17.89
CA GLY A 146 -2.20 -20.75 17.35
C GLY A 146 -2.65 -22.22 17.38
N ASP A 147 -3.88 -22.52 17.83
CA ASP A 147 -4.45 -23.88 17.90
C ASP A 147 -4.82 -24.46 16.53
N ARG A 148 -4.59 -23.73 15.44
CA ARG A 148 -4.82 -24.21 14.08
C ARG A 148 -3.51 -24.62 13.42
N TYR A 149 -3.52 -25.81 12.83
CA TYR A 149 -2.45 -26.30 11.96
C TYR A 149 -2.25 -25.43 10.70
N VAL A 150 -3.27 -24.68 10.26
CA VAL A 150 -3.23 -23.84 9.05
C VAL A 150 -3.83 -22.47 9.35
N SER A 151 -3.07 -21.42 9.01
CA SER A 151 -3.54 -20.02 9.01
C SER A 151 -4.64 -19.83 7.96
N LEU A 152 -5.76 -19.21 8.36
CA LEU A 152 -6.83 -18.84 7.43
C LEU A 152 -6.39 -17.79 6.41
N VAL A 153 -5.48 -16.88 6.80
CA VAL A 153 -4.85 -15.95 5.87
C VAL A 153 -4.12 -16.73 4.78
N GLY A 154 -3.26 -17.67 5.17
CA GLY A 154 -2.50 -18.52 4.24
C GLY A 154 -3.39 -19.37 3.35
N PHE A 155 -4.44 -20.00 3.92
CA PHE A 155 -5.39 -20.81 3.17
C PHE A 155 -6.11 -19.98 2.09
N MET A 156 -6.72 -18.86 2.47
CA MET A 156 -7.41 -17.97 1.53
C MET A 156 -6.48 -17.43 0.43
N ILE A 157 -5.27 -16.99 0.77
CA ILE A 157 -4.29 -16.53 -0.22
C ILE A 157 -3.91 -17.67 -1.16
N GLY A 158 -3.74 -18.89 -0.66
CA GLY A 158 -3.45 -20.09 -1.46
C GLY A 158 -4.56 -20.42 -2.46
N GLU A 159 -5.82 -20.36 -2.04
CA GLU A 159 -6.98 -20.61 -2.91
C GLU A 159 -7.10 -19.56 -4.02
N ILE A 160 -6.98 -18.27 -3.66
CA ILE A 160 -6.99 -17.18 -4.64
C ILE A 160 -5.80 -17.31 -5.59
N SER A 161 -4.63 -17.69 -5.09
CA SER A 161 -3.43 -17.88 -5.91
C SER A 161 -3.56 -19.04 -6.88
N SER A 162 -4.19 -20.14 -6.46
CA SER A 162 -4.46 -21.30 -7.31
C SER A 162 -5.41 -20.93 -8.45
N PHE A 163 -6.46 -20.16 -8.15
CA PHE A 163 -7.34 -19.59 -9.18
C PHE A 163 -6.57 -18.68 -10.14
N CYS A 164 -5.78 -17.74 -9.63
CA CYS A 164 -5.04 -16.78 -10.45
C CYS A 164 -4.02 -17.47 -11.36
N ALA A 165 -3.31 -18.49 -10.85
CA ALA A 165 -2.35 -19.27 -11.62
C ALA A 165 -3.01 -19.95 -12.83
N GLY A 166 -4.21 -20.53 -12.67
CA GLY A 166 -4.95 -21.11 -13.78
C GLY A 166 -5.61 -20.09 -14.70
N TYR A 167 -6.09 -18.96 -14.16
CA TYR A 167 -6.79 -17.93 -14.93
C TYR A 167 -5.84 -17.12 -15.82
N PHE A 168 -4.69 -16.72 -15.26
CA PHE A 168 -3.65 -15.99 -15.97
C PHE A 168 -2.69 -16.88 -16.74
N ASP A 169 -2.91 -18.20 -16.76
CA ASP A 169 -2.13 -19.09 -17.61
C ASP A 169 -2.29 -18.69 -19.10
N GLU A 170 -1.16 -18.57 -19.78
CA GLU A 170 -1.06 -18.26 -21.20
C GLU A 170 -0.63 -19.49 -22.02
N GLY A 171 -0.95 -20.69 -21.53
CA GLY A 171 -0.72 -21.96 -22.22
C GLY A 171 0.47 -22.77 -21.72
N GLN A 172 0.90 -22.57 -20.47
CA GLN A 172 1.84 -23.48 -19.82
C GLN A 172 1.16 -24.80 -19.45
N SER A 173 -0.11 -24.74 -19.01
CA SER A 173 -0.90 -25.93 -18.75
C SER A 173 -1.43 -26.53 -20.06
N SER A 174 -1.37 -27.86 -20.17
CA SER A 174 -2.06 -28.58 -21.24
C SER A 174 -3.58 -28.48 -21.12
N TRP A 175 -4.09 -28.24 -19.91
CA TRP A 175 -5.52 -28.12 -19.61
C TRP A 175 -5.87 -26.65 -19.41
N ARG A 176 -6.65 -26.10 -20.34
CA ARG A 176 -7.10 -24.71 -20.31
C ARG A 176 -8.25 -24.54 -19.33
N MET A 177 -8.28 -23.41 -18.63
CA MET A 177 -9.41 -23.05 -17.78
C MET A 177 -10.67 -22.81 -18.64
N PRO A 178 -11.77 -23.56 -18.43
CA PRO A 178 -12.95 -23.51 -19.31
C PRO A 178 -13.68 -22.15 -19.26
N VAL A 179 -13.49 -21.40 -18.17
CA VAL A 179 -14.15 -20.11 -17.89
C VAL A 179 -13.26 -18.89 -18.17
N ARG A 180 -12.09 -19.07 -18.81
CA ARG A 180 -11.12 -17.98 -19.08
C ARG A 180 -11.68 -16.84 -19.95
N HIS A 181 -12.77 -17.08 -20.67
CA HIS A 181 -13.45 -16.09 -21.49
C HIS A 181 -14.32 -15.12 -20.66
N LEU A 182 -14.56 -15.43 -19.39
CA LEU A 182 -15.29 -14.57 -18.45
C LEU A 182 -14.32 -13.65 -17.71
N ALA A 183 -14.80 -12.50 -17.23
CA ALA A 183 -14.04 -11.64 -16.33
C ALA A 183 -13.68 -12.37 -15.01
N PRO A 184 -12.61 -11.97 -14.29
CA PRO A 184 -12.06 -12.77 -13.19
C PRO A 184 -13.09 -13.16 -12.11
N TYR A 185 -13.91 -12.20 -11.66
CA TYR A 185 -14.92 -12.46 -10.63
C TYR A 185 -15.99 -13.45 -11.09
N ALA A 186 -16.47 -13.31 -12.33
CA ALA A 186 -17.45 -14.23 -12.91
C ALA A 186 -16.85 -15.63 -13.15
N ALA A 187 -15.61 -15.69 -13.65
CA ALA A 187 -14.87 -16.94 -13.80
C ALA A 187 -14.69 -17.67 -12.47
N TRP A 188 -14.27 -16.95 -11.43
CA TRP A 188 -14.11 -17.51 -10.09
C TRP A 188 -15.44 -18.01 -9.51
N ARG A 189 -16.53 -17.23 -9.61
CA ARG A 189 -17.88 -17.66 -9.18
C ARG A 189 -18.36 -18.91 -9.91
N ALA A 190 -18.04 -19.06 -11.19
CA ALA A 190 -18.39 -20.25 -11.96
C ALA A 190 -17.65 -21.51 -11.45
N LEU A 191 -16.38 -21.37 -11.07
CA LEU A 191 -15.57 -22.48 -10.52
C LEU A 191 -15.94 -22.80 -9.08
N ILE A 192 -16.09 -21.79 -8.21
CA ILE A 192 -16.34 -21.98 -6.79
C ILE A 192 -17.63 -22.76 -6.53
N ARG A 193 -18.60 -22.72 -7.44
CA ARG A 193 -19.83 -23.54 -7.37
C ARG A 193 -19.53 -25.03 -7.15
N HIS A 194 -18.43 -25.51 -7.70
CA HIS A 194 -18.04 -26.91 -7.67
C HIS A 194 -16.91 -27.23 -6.68
N ASP A 195 -16.31 -26.20 -6.05
CA ASP A 195 -15.15 -26.35 -5.20
C ASP A 195 -15.52 -26.40 -3.71
N TYR A 196 -15.50 -27.61 -3.16
CA TYR A 196 -15.83 -27.90 -1.76
C TYR A 196 -14.65 -27.73 -0.81
N ASN A 197 -13.45 -27.37 -1.29
CA ASN A 197 -12.27 -27.22 -0.46
C ASN A 197 -12.48 -26.26 0.73
N PRO A 198 -13.16 -25.10 0.58
CA PRO A 198 -13.41 -24.21 1.71
C PRO A 198 -14.24 -24.87 2.82
N GLU A 199 -15.32 -25.58 2.46
CA GLU A 199 -16.14 -26.30 3.44
C GLU A 199 -15.41 -27.46 4.10
N VAL A 200 -14.60 -28.21 3.34
CA VAL A 200 -13.74 -29.29 3.87
C VAL A 200 -12.74 -28.74 4.89
N MET A 201 -12.23 -27.53 4.65
CA MET A 201 -11.34 -26.81 5.55
C MET A 201 -12.06 -26.03 6.67
N GLY A 202 -13.37 -26.27 6.85
CA GLY A 202 -14.16 -25.78 7.97
C GLY A 202 -14.78 -24.39 7.78
N VAL A 203 -14.79 -23.84 6.57
CA VAL A 203 -15.50 -22.60 6.23
C VAL A 203 -16.93 -22.96 5.84
N THR A 204 -17.79 -23.16 6.84
CA THR A 204 -19.17 -23.62 6.65
C THR A 204 -19.97 -22.71 5.70
N ASP A 205 -20.75 -23.32 4.80
CA ASP A 205 -21.61 -22.63 3.83
C ASP A 205 -20.88 -21.62 2.93
N PHE A 206 -19.57 -21.76 2.73
CA PHE A 206 -18.77 -20.81 1.94
C PHE A 206 -19.33 -20.59 0.53
N ARG A 207 -19.53 -21.66 -0.24
CA ARG A 207 -20.04 -21.53 -1.62
C ARG A 207 -21.42 -20.89 -1.66
N LYS A 208 -22.32 -21.30 -0.75
CA LYS A 208 -23.68 -20.73 -0.66
C LYS A 208 -23.61 -19.24 -0.36
N THR A 209 -22.73 -18.83 0.54
CA THR A 209 -22.52 -17.43 0.92
C THR A 209 -21.99 -16.61 -0.26
N VAL A 210 -20.96 -17.09 -0.94
CA VAL A 210 -20.35 -16.39 -2.08
C VAL A 210 -21.28 -16.32 -3.28
N LEU A 211 -21.99 -17.42 -3.59
CA LEU A 211 -22.91 -17.46 -4.73
C LEU A 211 -24.18 -16.62 -4.52
N ALA A 212 -24.51 -16.28 -3.27
CA ALA A 212 -25.59 -15.35 -2.95
C ALA A 212 -25.20 -13.88 -3.20
N LEU A 213 -23.90 -13.58 -3.37
CA LEU A 213 -23.46 -12.24 -3.77
C LEU A 213 -23.86 -11.96 -5.24
N PRO A 214 -24.10 -10.67 -5.59
CA PRO A 214 -24.37 -10.24 -6.96
C PRO A 214 -23.32 -10.69 -7.96
N GLU A 215 -23.69 -10.75 -9.24
CA GLU A 215 -22.75 -11.05 -10.31
C GLU A 215 -21.82 -9.88 -10.64
N ASP A 216 -22.31 -8.66 -10.41
CA ASP A 216 -21.53 -7.45 -10.56
C ASP A 216 -20.50 -7.33 -9.42
N PRO A 217 -19.19 -7.18 -9.73
CA PRO A 217 -18.14 -7.14 -8.72
C PRO A 217 -18.23 -5.92 -7.80
N ILE A 218 -18.69 -4.76 -8.29
CA ILE A 218 -18.79 -3.53 -7.49
C ILE A 218 -19.95 -3.64 -6.50
N ALA A 219 -21.10 -4.13 -6.95
CA ALA A 219 -22.24 -4.43 -6.08
C ALA A 219 -21.90 -5.49 -5.03
N ALA A 220 -21.13 -6.52 -5.39
CA ALA A 220 -20.63 -7.51 -4.44
C ALA A 220 -19.72 -6.87 -3.37
N ILE A 221 -18.77 -6.03 -3.78
CA ILE A 221 -17.91 -5.28 -2.85
C ILE A 221 -18.76 -4.40 -1.91
N ALA A 222 -19.77 -3.70 -2.43
CA ALA A 222 -20.66 -2.86 -1.63
C ALA A 222 -21.37 -3.64 -0.51
N ILE A 223 -21.97 -4.79 -0.85
CA ILE A 223 -22.65 -5.67 0.11
C ILE A 223 -21.66 -6.19 1.16
N VAL A 224 -20.44 -6.55 0.75
CA VAL A 224 -19.42 -7.05 1.68
C VAL A 224 -18.99 -5.95 2.64
N ILE A 225 -18.71 -4.73 2.16
CA ILE A 225 -18.34 -3.59 3.02
C ILE A 225 -19.42 -3.33 4.06
N GLU A 226 -20.69 -3.27 3.65
CA GLU A 226 -21.82 -3.05 4.53
C GLU A 226 -21.97 -4.18 5.55
N ALA A 227 -21.92 -5.44 5.10
CA ALA A 227 -22.14 -6.60 5.97
C ALA A 227 -20.99 -6.82 6.97
N LEU A 228 -19.77 -6.42 6.61
CA LEU A 228 -18.63 -6.41 7.52
C LEU A 228 -18.63 -5.22 8.47
N GLY A 229 -19.48 -4.21 8.24
CA GLY A 229 -19.57 -3.02 9.09
C GLY A 229 -18.32 -2.13 9.01
N ILE A 230 -17.64 -2.11 7.86
CA ILE A 230 -16.42 -1.31 7.68
C ILE A 230 -16.80 0.17 7.75
N PRO A 231 -16.22 0.96 8.66
CA PRO A 231 -16.56 2.38 8.78
C PRO A 231 -16.13 3.14 7.53
N PRO A 232 -16.85 4.20 7.11
CA PRO A 232 -16.56 4.94 5.88
C PRO A 232 -15.11 5.41 5.77
N ARG A 233 -14.50 5.78 6.89
CA ARG A 233 -13.09 6.19 6.96
C ARG A 233 -12.12 5.08 6.55
N ALA A 234 -12.40 3.83 6.89
CA ALA A 234 -11.49 2.71 6.68
C ALA A 234 -11.72 1.98 5.35
N VAL A 235 -12.72 2.35 4.54
CA VAL A 235 -13.10 1.63 3.32
C VAL A 235 -11.91 1.50 2.35
N GLU A 236 -11.30 2.60 1.94
CA GLU A 236 -10.18 2.55 0.99
C GLU A 236 -8.99 1.76 1.54
N ASP A 237 -8.74 1.90 2.84
CA ASP A 237 -7.61 1.26 3.49
C ASP A 237 -7.82 -0.26 3.61
N TYR A 238 -9.06 -0.69 3.85
CA TYR A 238 -9.44 -2.10 3.82
C TYR A 238 -9.33 -2.70 2.43
N LEU A 239 -9.81 -1.99 1.40
CA LEU A 239 -9.69 -2.45 0.02
C LEU A 239 -8.23 -2.52 -0.44
N PHE A 240 -7.41 -1.54 -0.03
CA PHE A 240 -5.97 -1.56 -0.30
C PHE A 240 -5.29 -2.73 0.42
N ARG A 241 -5.56 -2.91 1.73
CA ARG A 241 -5.07 -4.05 2.53
C ARG A 241 -5.42 -5.38 1.87
N ALA A 242 -6.63 -5.51 1.34
CA ALA A 242 -7.11 -6.70 0.66
C ALA A 242 -6.30 -6.99 -0.62
N LEU A 243 -6.07 -5.99 -1.48
CA LEU A 243 -5.19 -6.15 -2.65
C LEU A 243 -3.75 -6.46 -2.26
N PHE A 244 -3.25 -5.86 -1.19
CA PHE A 244 -1.88 -6.04 -0.72
C PHE A 244 -1.61 -7.48 -0.24
N ASP A 245 -2.59 -8.16 0.38
CA ASP A 245 -2.48 -9.58 0.78
C ASP A 245 -2.13 -10.50 -0.40
N ILE A 246 -2.62 -10.17 -1.58
CA ILE A 246 -2.40 -10.92 -2.82
C ILE A 246 -1.50 -10.12 -3.77
N GLY A 247 -0.55 -9.37 -3.21
CA GLY A 247 0.21 -8.31 -3.89
C GLY A 247 0.83 -8.69 -5.23
N GLY A 248 1.38 -9.91 -5.36
CA GLY A 248 1.91 -10.40 -6.65
C GLY A 248 0.82 -10.49 -7.73
N TRP A 249 -0.34 -11.06 -7.40
CA TRP A 249 -1.47 -11.16 -8.32
C TRP A 249 -2.15 -9.81 -8.56
N SER A 250 -2.25 -8.97 -7.55
CA SER A 250 -2.74 -7.59 -7.69
C SER A 250 -1.87 -6.77 -8.64
N ALA A 251 -0.54 -6.85 -8.50
CA ALA A 251 0.41 -6.17 -9.36
C ALA A 251 0.34 -6.72 -10.81
N TYR A 252 0.16 -8.03 -10.98
CA TYR A 252 -0.02 -8.63 -12.30
C TYR A 252 -1.34 -8.18 -12.95
N ALA A 253 -2.44 -8.20 -12.21
CA ALA A 253 -3.73 -7.67 -12.67
C ALA A 253 -3.66 -6.17 -12.99
N ARG A 254 -2.91 -5.38 -12.22
CA ARG A 254 -2.63 -3.97 -12.54
C ARG A 254 -1.88 -3.82 -13.85
N TYR A 255 -0.92 -4.71 -14.14
CA TYR A 255 -0.19 -4.74 -15.42
C TYR A 255 -1.14 -4.98 -16.61
N VAL A 256 -2.10 -5.91 -16.48
CA VAL A 256 -3.13 -6.13 -17.51
C VAL A 256 -3.91 -4.84 -17.78
N GLY A 257 -4.35 -4.17 -16.72
CA GLY A 257 -5.06 -2.89 -16.83
C GLY A 257 -4.20 -1.78 -17.41
N TRP A 258 -2.93 -1.70 -17.04
CA TRP A 258 -1.98 -0.71 -17.55
C TRP A 258 -1.83 -0.81 -19.07
N ASN A 259 -1.68 -2.03 -19.60
CA ASN A 259 -1.58 -2.22 -21.04
C ASN A 259 -2.86 -1.85 -21.77
N ALA A 260 -4.04 -2.15 -21.20
CA ALA A 260 -5.30 -1.73 -21.79
C ALA A 260 -5.42 -0.20 -21.82
N GLU A 261 -5.01 0.50 -20.76
CA GLU A 261 -5.01 1.96 -20.66
C GLU A 261 -4.14 2.61 -21.76
N LEU A 262 -2.98 2.01 -22.10
CA LEU A 262 -2.12 2.47 -23.19
C LEU A 262 -2.83 2.43 -24.56
N ASP A 263 -3.73 1.47 -24.76
CA ASP A 263 -4.56 1.35 -25.96
C ASP A 263 -5.86 2.19 -25.89
N GLY A 264 -6.03 3.00 -24.83
CA GLY A 264 -7.27 3.75 -24.59
C GLY A 264 -8.47 2.88 -24.20
N ARG A 265 -8.24 1.64 -23.78
CA ARG A 265 -9.26 0.69 -23.33
C ARG A 265 -9.36 0.68 -21.80
N ARG A 266 -10.55 0.34 -21.29
CA ARG A 266 -10.77 0.04 -19.87
C ARG A 266 -10.62 -1.46 -19.64
N ASP A 267 -10.07 -1.83 -18.50
CA ASP A 267 -9.96 -3.21 -18.05
C ASP A 267 -10.25 -3.30 -16.56
N ASP A 268 -11.15 -4.20 -16.18
CA ASP A 268 -11.63 -4.35 -14.81
C ASP A 268 -11.01 -5.58 -14.10
N THR A 269 -9.89 -6.12 -14.60
CA THR A 269 -9.27 -7.35 -14.07
C THR A 269 -8.93 -7.22 -12.59
N LEU A 270 -8.28 -6.11 -12.20
CA LEU A 270 -7.92 -5.87 -10.80
C LEU A 270 -9.15 -5.65 -9.90
N ARG A 271 -10.21 -5.01 -10.42
CA ARG A 271 -11.48 -4.84 -9.71
C ARG A 271 -12.16 -6.19 -9.46
N GLY A 272 -12.13 -7.07 -10.47
CA GLY A 272 -12.62 -8.44 -10.34
C GLY A 272 -11.84 -9.23 -9.29
N LEU A 273 -10.52 -9.08 -9.25
CA LEU A 273 -9.67 -9.73 -8.24
C LEU A 273 -9.91 -9.19 -6.82
N LEU A 274 -10.14 -7.88 -6.67
CA LEU A 274 -10.57 -7.27 -5.41
C LEU A 274 -11.89 -7.89 -4.93
N ALA A 275 -12.88 -8.02 -5.81
CA ALA A 275 -14.17 -8.63 -5.49
C ALA A 275 -14.03 -10.08 -5.00
N ILE A 276 -13.17 -10.89 -5.65
CA ILE A 276 -12.84 -12.25 -5.19
C ILE A 276 -12.27 -12.20 -3.77
N ARG A 277 -11.28 -11.34 -3.53
CA ARG A 277 -10.58 -11.27 -2.25
C ARG A 277 -11.50 -10.82 -1.12
N VAL A 278 -12.37 -9.83 -1.33
CA VAL A 278 -13.33 -9.42 -0.29
C VAL A 278 -14.44 -10.45 -0.08
N ALA A 279 -14.89 -11.14 -1.14
CA ALA A 279 -15.87 -12.22 -1.03
C ALA A 279 -15.35 -13.39 -0.20
N TRP A 280 -14.06 -13.71 -0.29
CA TRP A 280 -13.40 -14.66 0.60
C TRP A 280 -13.44 -14.22 2.07
N GLY A 281 -13.09 -12.96 2.34
CA GLY A 281 -13.20 -12.37 3.69
C GLY A 281 -14.63 -12.44 4.23
N TYR A 282 -15.62 -12.19 3.37
CA TYR A 282 -17.03 -12.30 3.70
C TYR A 282 -17.46 -13.74 4.03
N GLY A 283 -17.04 -14.71 3.22
CA GLY A 283 -17.32 -16.13 3.50
C GLY A 283 -16.74 -16.58 4.85
N LEU A 284 -15.50 -16.17 5.16
CA LEU A 284 -14.87 -16.42 6.47
C LEU A 284 -15.65 -15.77 7.61
N PHE A 285 -16.10 -14.53 7.42
CA PHE A 285 -16.89 -13.79 8.42
C PHE A 285 -18.22 -14.50 8.69
N ARG A 286 -18.92 -14.92 7.64
CA ARG A 286 -20.23 -15.59 7.75
C ARG A 286 -20.15 -17.00 8.32
N ALA A 287 -19.03 -17.70 8.13
CA ALA A 287 -18.81 -19.03 8.69
C ALA A 287 -18.59 -19.01 10.22
N ARG A 288 -18.39 -17.83 10.84
CA ARG A 288 -18.01 -17.69 12.24
C ARG A 288 -19.06 -16.91 13.03
N ILE A 289 -19.74 -17.61 13.93
CA ILE A 289 -20.83 -17.09 14.76
C ILE A 289 -20.47 -16.99 16.25
N ASP A 290 -19.23 -17.32 16.62
CA ASP A 290 -18.79 -17.29 18.01
C ASP A 290 -18.67 -15.86 18.54
N GLN A 291 -19.05 -15.67 19.80
CA GLN A 291 -19.12 -14.35 20.43
C GLN A 291 -17.74 -13.70 20.58
N SER A 292 -16.69 -14.51 20.81
CA SER A 292 -15.29 -14.06 20.84
C SER A 292 -14.91 -13.36 19.54
N PHE A 293 -15.11 -14.02 18.40
CA PHE A 293 -14.82 -13.45 17.10
C PHE A 293 -15.67 -12.21 16.81
N GLN A 294 -16.97 -12.24 17.08
CA GLN A 294 -17.85 -11.09 16.84
C GLN A 294 -17.41 -9.86 17.64
N GLN A 295 -17.02 -10.05 18.91
CA GLN A 295 -16.51 -8.96 19.73
C GLN A 295 -15.13 -8.48 19.25
N ALA A 296 -14.24 -9.39 18.88
CA ALA A 296 -12.92 -9.05 18.36
C ALA A 296 -13.00 -8.29 17.02
N TRP A 297 -13.91 -8.70 16.12
CA TRP A 297 -14.18 -8.02 14.87
C TRP A 297 -14.79 -6.64 15.11
N LYS A 298 -15.77 -6.53 16.02
CA LYS A 298 -16.35 -5.24 16.40
C LYS A 298 -15.30 -4.28 16.92
N ASN A 299 -14.45 -4.71 17.85
CA ASN A 299 -13.36 -3.89 18.36
C ASN A 299 -12.42 -3.44 17.23
N ALA A 300 -12.08 -4.34 16.29
CA ALA A 300 -11.25 -3.98 15.15
C ALA A 300 -11.92 -2.95 14.22
N MET A 301 -13.25 -3.01 14.03
CA MET A 301 -13.98 -2.00 13.26
C MET A 301 -14.06 -0.67 13.99
N ASP A 302 -14.29 -0.68 15.31
CA ASP A 302 -14.28 0.52 16.16
C ASP A 302 -12.89 1.20 16.11
N ASP A 303 -11.80 0.43 16.25
CA ASP A 303 -10.43 0.94 16.08
C ASP A 303 -10.21 1.52 14.68
N SER A 304 -10.74 0.84 13.64
CA SER A 304 -10.57 1.28 12.25
C SER A 304 -11.29 2.61 11.94
N ALA A 305 -12.34 2.94 12.68
CA ALA A 305 -13.09 4.19 12.53
C ALA A 305 -12.27 5.41 12.97
N HIS A 306 -11.24 5.19 13.79
CA HIS A 306 -10.40 6.24 14.39
C HIS A 306 -8.97 6.25 13.83
N LEU A 307 -8.73 5.58 12.70
CA LEU A 307 -7.41 5.58 12.07
C LEU A 307 -7.01 6.97 11.57
N PRO A 308 -5.73 7.35 11.73
CA PRO A 308 -5.24 8.66 11.31
C PRO A 308 -5.26 8.81 9.79
N ASP A 309 -5.53 10.02 9.31
CA ASP A 309 -5.38 10.41 7.90
C ASP A 309 -3.93 10.35 7.45
N ASP A 310 -3.70 9.88 6.22
CA ASP A 310 -2.34 9.77 5.66
C ASP A 310 -1.66 11.14 5.52
N ASP A 311 -2.46 12.18 5.31
CA ASP A 311 -2.03 13.57 5.19
C ASP A 311 -2.24 14.37 6.49
N ALA A 312 -2.58 13.68 7.60
CA ALA A 312 -2.63 14.34 8.90
C ALA A 312 -1.23 14.84 9.30
N PRO A 313 -1.15 16.00 9.99
CA PRO A 313 0.12 16.53 10.48
C PRO A 313 0.78 15.62 11.54
N GLU A 314 0.03 14.69 12.12
CA GLU A 314 0.48 13.81 13.20
C GLU A 314 0.82 12.41 12.68
N VAL A 315 2.07 12.24 12.27
CA VAL A 315 2.68 10.91 12.14
C VAL A 315 2.99 10.38 13.55
N ASP A 316 2.89 9.08 13.77
CA ASP A 316 3.29 8.46 15.04
C ASP A 316 4.72 8.88 15.47
N ALA A 317 4.95 9.03 16.78
CA ALA A 317 6.23 9.50 17.34
C ALA A 317 7.41 8.65 16.87
N GLU A 318 7.23 7.33 16.84
CA GLU A 318 8.26 6.39 16.39
C GLU A 318 8.58 6.55 14.91
N LEU A 319 7.54 6.71 14.06
CA LEU A 319 7.76 6.89 12.62
C LEU A 319 8.42 8.25 12.35
N ALA A 320 8.03 9.33 13.04
CA ALA A 320 8.69 10.63 12.91
C ALA A 320 10.17 10.58 13.30
N LEU A 321 10.48 9.89 14.40
CA LEU A 321 11.85 9.66 14.85
C LEU A 321 12.65 8.88 13.79
N SER A 322 12.10 7.82 13.22
CA SER A 322 12.79 7.05 12.18
C SER A 322 12.97 7.82 10.86
N LEU A 323 12.00 8.67 10.49
CA LEU A 323 12.10 9.53 9.30
C LEU A 323 13.24 10.54 9.43
N LEU A 324 13.38 11.19 10.59
CA LEU A 324 14.48 12.12 10.85
C LEU A 324 15.85 11.43 10.85
N LEU A 325 15.94 10.21 11.37
CA LEU A 325 17.20 9.44 11.33
C LEU A 325 17.57 8.99 9.92
N GLN A 326 16.58 8.60 9.11
CA GLN A 326 16.81 8.30 7.70
C GLN A 326 17.28 9.53 6.94
N GLU A 327 16.64 10.69 7.14
CA GLU A 327 17.07 11.95 6.54
C GLU A 327 18.50 12.32 6.96
N ALA A 328 18.84 12.15 8.25
CA ALA A 328 20.21 12.37 8.73
C ALA A 328 21.23 11.40 8.08
N TYR A 329 20.87 10.12 7.94
CA TYR A 329 21.68 9.13 7.26
C TYR A 329 21.96 9.51 5.80
N ASP A 330 20.92 9.92 5.07
CA ASP A 330 21.02 10.32 3.67
C ASP A 330 21.82 11.63 3.50
N ILE A 331 21.66 12.58 4.42
CA ILE A 331 22.48 13.81 4.45
C ILE A 331 23.95 13.47 4.68
N ALA A 332 24.27 12.61 5.64
CA ALA A 332 25.64 12.22 5.94
C ALA A 332 26.28 11.49 4.74
N TYR A 333 25.54 10.57 4.10
CA TYR A 333 25.98 9.90 2.88
C TYR A 333 26.23 10.90 1.75
N ARG A 334 25.26 11.77 1.45
CA ARG A 334 25.35 12.80 0.39
C ARG A 334 26.53 13.72 0.60
N THR A 335 26.80 14.11 1.84
CA THR A 335 27.89 15.02 2.20
C THR A 335 29.24 14.35 1.93
N ARG A 336 29.46 13.14 2.46
CA ARG A 336 30.69 12.36 2.20
C ARG A 336 30.91 12.08 0.72
N LEU A 337 29.85 11.72 -0.01
CA LEU A 337 29.94 11.47 -1.45
C LEU A 337 30.33 12.76 -2.19
N SER A 338 29.66 13.88 -1.88
CA SER A 338 29.95 15.17 -2.51
C SER A 338 31.38 15.63 -2.25
N GLU A 339 31.89 15.46 -1.02
CA GLU A 339 33.27 15.76 -0.68
C GLU A 339 34.26 14.87 -1.41
N SER A 340 33.98 13.58 -1.52
CA SER A 340 34.82 12.63 -2.23
C SER A 340 34.92 12.98 -3.71
N LEU A 341 33.78 13.32 -4.34
CA LEU A 341 33.72 13.79 -5.72
C LEU A 341 34.49 15.11 -5.92
N ARG A 342 34.36 16.07 -4.99
CA ARG A 342 35.12 17.33 -5.04
C ARG A 342 36.62 17.11 -4.89
N LYS A 343 37.05 16.25 -3.97
CA LYS A 343 38.47 15.88 -3.78
C LYS A 343 39.03 15.21 -5.03
N ALA A 344 38.30 14.27 -5.62
CA ALA A 344 38.68 13.63 -6.87
C ALA A 344 38.77 14.63 -8.03
N ALA A 345 37.83 15.56 -8.13
CA ALA A 345 37.85 16.61 -9.15
C ALA A 345 39.01 17.60 -8.96
N ALA A 346 39.35 17.96 -7.72
CA ALA A 346 40.49 18.85 -7.43
C ALA A 346 41.86 18.18 -7.66
N GLY A 347 41.94 16.86 -7.47
CA GLY A 347 43.13 16.05 -7.76
C GLY A 347 43.27 15.66 -9.24
N ALA A 348 42.21 15.79 -10.04
CA ALA A 348 42.29 15.60 -11.49
C ALA A 348 43.17 16.70 -12.11
N SER A 349 44.33 16.32 -12.61
CA SER A 349 45.27 17.25 -13.24
C SER A 349 44.58 18.05 -14.34
N ILE A 350 44.75 19.38 -14.31
CA ILE A 350 44.36 20.33 -15.36
C ILE A 350 44.85 19.88 -16.75
N ALA A 351 45.89 19.02 -16.81
CA ALA A 351 46.36 18.41 -18.06
C ALA A 351 45.31 17.58 -18.81
N LEU A 352 44.40 16.88 -18.11
CA LEU A 352 43.28 16.13 -18.73
C LEU A 352 42.19 17.06 -19.31
N LEU A 353 42.06 18.28 -18.80
CA LEU A 353 41.12 19.29 -19.32
C LEU A 353 41.60 19.94 -20.63
N ARG A 354 42.89 19.84 -20.98
CA ARG A 354 43.44 20.40 -22.23
C ARG A 354 42.97 19.65 -23.49
N HIS A 355 42.48 18.42 -23.33
CA HIS A 355 41.87 17.63 -24.40
C HIS A 355 40.40 17.35 -24.10
N ARG A 356 39.65 18.35 -23.63
CA ARG A 356 38.21 18.19 -23.43
C ARG A 356 37.55 17.90 -24.78
N PRO A 357 36.83 16.78 -24.92
CA PRO A 357 36.14 16.48 -26.17
C PRO A 357 35.09 17.56 -26.46
N PRO A 358 34.79 17.83 -27.74
CA PRO A 358 33.81 18.85 -28.13
C PRO A 358 32.40 18.54 -27.59
N VAL A 359 32.12 17.27 -27.29
CA VAL A 359 30.89 16.82 -26.62
C VAL A 359 31.24 15.80 -25.54
N GLN A 360 30.61 15.93 -24.39
CA GLN A 360 30.62 14.94 -23.33
C GLN A 360 29.16 14.62 -23.01
N ALA A 361 28.71 13.44 -23.42
CA ALA A 361 27.34 12.99 -23.21
C ALA A 361 27.34 11.86 -22.17
N ALA A 362 26.43 11.96 -21.20
CA ALA A 362 26.10 10.85 -20.31
C ALA A 362 24.81 10.22 -20.84
N PHE A 363 24.88 8.97 -21.27
CA PHE A 363 23.71 8.21 -21.65
C PHE A 363 23.25 7.43 -20.43
N CYS A 364 22.25 7.94 -19.74
CA CYS A 364 21.51 7.15 -18.78
C CYS A 364 20.64 6.18 -19.58
N ILE A 365 20.99 4.89 -19.58
CA ILE A 365 20.07 3.87 -20.05
C ILE A 365 18.92 3.83 -19.06
N ASP A 366 17.75 4.11 -19.61
CA ASP A 366 16.49 3.89 -18.95
C ASP A 366 16.09 2.43 -19.25
N VAL A 367 16.22 1.57 -18.25
CA VAL A 367 15.86 0.14 -18.32
C VAL A 367 14.36 -0.09 -18.61
N ARG A 368 13.58 0.95 -18.86
CA ARG A 368 12.21 0.90 -19.40
C ARG A 368 12.13 0.60 -20.91
N SER A 369 13.25 0.35 -21.59
CA SER A 369 13.31 0.25 -23.08
C SER A 369 13.78 -1.09 -23.65
N GLU A 370 13.88 -2.16 -22.85
CA GLU A 370 14.12 -3.52 -23.37
C GLU A 370 12.84 -4.25 -23.78
#